data_AF-A0A1E4SQ56-F1
#
_entry.id   AF-A0A1E4SQ56-F1
#
_cell.length_a   1.000
_cell.length_b   1.000
_cell.length_c   1.000
_cell.angle_alpha   90.00
_cell.angle_beta   90.00
_cell.angle_gamma   90.00
#
_symmetry.space_group_name_H-M   'P 1'
#
loop_
_entity.id
_entity.type
_entity.pdbx_description
1 polymer ?
#
loop_
_entity_poly.entity_id
_entity_poly.type
_entity_poly.pdbx_seq_one_letter_code
_entity_poly.pdbx_strand_id
1 'polypeptide(L)'
;MSTRAYGVTDPISTANPTPKENLLNDSLISELKNRGSFESEQATKKRVEVLSLFQKMVQEFVYIASKNKNMSDGMARDAGGKVFTFGSYRLGVYGPGSDIDTLVVVPKHITREDFFNVFEQIIRKRPELEEIAAVPDAYVPIIKIEFDGISIDLIQATLNVPRIPIDMTLDDKNLLKNIDEKDLRSLNGTRVTDEILQLVPKPTVFKHALRCIKMWAQQRAVYGNIFGFPGGVAWAMLVARICQLYPNAVSAVIVEKFFNIYTKWNWPQPVLLKPIEDGPLQVRVWNPRLYPHDRQHRMPVITPAYPSMCATHNITSSTQKFILSELERGSEMMTQIGLGKKSWGDLFERHDFFYRYKFYLCIVVATVSTDEEHLKWSGFVESRLRQLVLKLEVTDGVELAHPYVKDFSNSYLVEDNKTEDIINAYGTLQGENFINSLKKPTAEDKEKKQIHITKLFVGLDIKISKTAGQPDGIKKLDIQYPCSEFYSLCKGWVSYNEEIHQIQIKNVKLFDLPNDVYVEGEVRPKKVTKKRKKDDKSDQLKRAKSAPVPVNSAT
;
A
#
# COMPACT_ATOMS: atom_id res chain seq x y z
N MET A 1 0.45 7.57 43.74
CA MET A 1 0.29 8.10 42.37
C MET A 1 -0.38 7.01 41.56
N SER A 2 -1.55 7.28 40.97
CA SER A 2 -2.22 6.30 40.10
C SER A 2 -1.36 6.10 38.85
N THR A 3 -0.80 4.91 38.66
CA THR A 3 -0.11 4.52 37.43
C THR A 3 -1.11 4.58 36.28
N ARG A 4 -0.86 5.46 35.30
CA ARG A 4 -1.68 5.57 34.09
C ARG A 4 -1.80 4.19 33.44
N ALA A 5 -3.02 3.65 33.39
CA ALA A 5 -3.30 2.40 32.70
C ALA A 5 -3.29 2.63 31.18
N TYR A 6 -2.71 1.68 30.44
CA TYR A 6 -2.64 1.72 28.98
C TYR A 6 -3.37 0.51 28.39
N GLY A 7 -4.22 0.73 27.39
CA GLY A 7 -4.95 -0.34 26.70
C GLY A 7 -6.33 -0.65 27.28
N VAL A 8 -6.95 -1.69 26.75
CA VAL A 8 -8.28 -2.20 27.15
C VAL A 8 -8.22 -3.43 28.07
N THR A 9 -7.01 -3.89 28.40
CA THR A 9 -6.74 -4.99 29.32
C THR A 9 -5.50 -4.67 30.14
N ASP A 10 -5.33 -5.38 31.26
CA ASP A 10 -4.08 -5.36 32.01
C ASP A 10 -2.89 -5.84 31.17
N PRO A 11 -1.65 -5.42 31.53
CA PRO A 11 -0.44 -5.89 30.87
C PRO A 11 -0.25 -7.39 31.11
N ILE A 12 0.30 -8.10 30.11
CA ILE A 12 0.66 -9.52 30.25
C ILE A 12 1.90 -9.67 31.13
N SER A 13 2.86 -8.75 31.01
CA SER A 13 4.06 -8.74 31.84
C SER A 13 4.57 -7.32 32.03
N THR A 14 4.96 -7.00 33.27
CA THR A 14 5.62 -5.75 33.66
C THR A 14 7.11 -5.94 33.93
N ALA A 15 7.68 -7.09 33.53
CA ALA A 15 9.10 -7.36 33.73
C ALA A 15 9.99 -6.34 33.00
N ASN A 16 11.09 -5.96 33.65
CA ASN A 16 12.14 -5.16 33.04
C ASN A 16 12.98 -6.04 32.09
N PRO A 17 13.61 -5.44 31.06
CA PRO A 17 14.46 -6.17 30.14
C PRO A 17 15.69 -6.74 30.85
N THR A 18 16.05 -7.96 30.48
CA THR A 18 17.29 -8.62 30.87
C THR A 18 18.49 -8.05 30.09
N PRO A 19 19.73 -8.26 30.57
CA PRO A 19 20.94 -7.85 29.82
C PRO A 19 21.01 -8.46 28.42
N LYS A 20 20.57 -9.71 28.25
CA LYS A 20 20.54 -10.38 26.93
C LYS A 20 19.56 -9.70 25.97
N GLU A 21 18.38 -9.30 26.46
CA GLU A 21 17.38 -8.60 25.65
C GLU A 21 17.85 -7.19 25.26
N ASN A 22 18.57 -6.51 26.14
CA ASN A 22 19.19 -5.21 25.82
C ASN A 22 20.23 -5.34 24.70
N LEU A 23 21.13 -6.34 24.77
CA LEU A 23 22.10 -6.59 23.71
C LEU A 23 21.42 -6.93 22.36
N LEU A 24 20.35 -7.72 22.40
CA LEU A 24 19.57 -8.05 21.22
C LEU A 24 18.89 -6.80 20.63
N ASN A 25 18.44 -5.89 21.48
CA ASN A 25 17.86 -4.60 21.09
C ASN A 25 18.91 -3.66 20.47
N ASP A 26 20.13 -3.61 20.99
CA ASP A 26 21.20 -2.80 20.41
C ASP A 26 21.59 -3.32 19.01
N SER A 27 21.63 -4.65 18.84
CA SER A 27 21.80 -5.28 17.54
C SER A 27 20.67 -4.94 16.56
N LEU A 28 19.41 -4.90 17.01
CA LEU A 28 18.27 -4.46 16.19
C LEU A 28 18.44 -3.03 15.70
N ILE A 29 18.76 -2.11 16.60
CA ILE A 29 18.93 -0.69 16.26
C ILE A 29 20.09 -0.52 15.28
N SER A 30 21.16 -1.29 15.44
CA SER A 30 22.33 -1.27 14.55
C SER A 30 21.96 -1.75 13.15
N GLU A 31 21.22 -2.86 13.03
CA GLU A 31 20.73 -3.36 11.73
C GLU A 31 19.79 -2.35 11.04
N LEU A 32 18.89 -1.72 11.79
CA LEU A 32 18.00 -0.68 11.26
C LEU A 32 18.77 0.53 10.73
N LYS A 33 19.88 0.92 11.39
CA LYS A 33 20.78 1.98 10.90
C LYS A 33 21.51 1.54 9.63
N ASN A 34 22.06 0.33 9.61
CA ASN A 34 22.78 -0.22 8.44
C ASN A 34 21.91 -0.29 7.20
N ARG A 35 20.60 -0.53 7.37
CA ARG A 35 19.61 -0.56 6.29
C ARG A 35 18.98 0.80 5.96
N GLY A 36 19.53 1.90 6.49
CA GLY A 36 19.07 3.25 6.17
C GLY A 36 17.67 3.58 6.70
N SER A 37 17.21 2.96 7.79
CA SER A 37 15.90 3.28 8.37
C SER A 37 15.83 4.72 8.89
N PHE A 38 16.96 5.23 9.41
CA PHE A 38 17.04 6.56 10.01
C PHE A 38 17.54 7.58 8.98
N GLU A 39 16.83 8.69 8.89
CA GLU A 39 17.25 9.82 8.06
C GLU A 39 18.41 10.58 8.72
N SER A 40 19.24 11.25 7.91
CA SER A 40 20.30 12.12 8.42
C SER A 40 19.72 13.37 9.10
N GLU A 41 20.46 13.93 10.06
CA GLU A 41 20.05 15.15 10.76
C GLU A 41 19.83 16.34 9.81
N GLN A 42 20.68 16.45 8.77
CA GLN A 42 20.58 17.49 7.75
C GLN A 42 19.27 17.39 6.95
N ALA A 43 18.90 16.18 6.51
CA ALA A 43 17.65 15.97 5.78
C ALA A 43 16.43 16.20 6.68
N THR A 44 16.49 15.80 7.95
CA THR A 44 15.42 16.11 8.91
C THR A 44 15.28 17.60 9.17
N LYS A 45 16.40 18.35 9.25
CA LYS A 45 16.37 19.82 9.36
C LYS A 45 15.72 20.44 8.12
N LYS A 46 16.04 19.96 6.92
CA LYS A 46 15.41 20.39 5.67
C LYS A 46 13.89 20.22 5.69
N ARG A 47 13.39 19.07 6.17
CA ARG A 47 11.93 18.84 6.35
C ARG A 47 11.28 19.85 7.29
N VAL A 48 11.97 20.23 8.38
CA VAL A 48 11.48 21.24 9.33
C VAL A 48 11.43 22.63 8.68
N GLU A 49 12.44 22.99 7.91
CA GLU A 49 12.49 24.26 7.16
C GLU A 49 11.36 24.34 6.13
N VAL A 50 11.13 23.28 5.37
CA VAL A 50 10.04 23.18 4.39
C VAL A 50 8.68 23.28 5.08
N LEU A 51 8.43 22.56 6.19
CA LEU A 51 7.18 22.69 6.95
C LEU A 51 6.95 24.11 7.50
N SER A 52 8.03 24.79 7.90
CA SER A 52 7.95 26.18 8.36
C SER A 52 7.57 27.14 7.23
N LEU A 53 8.03 26.87 6.00
CA LEU A 53 7.59 27.59 4.80
C LEU A 53 6.12 27.29 4.49
N PHE A 54 5.69 26.03 4.52
CA PHE A 54 4.29 25.65 4.32
C PHE A 54 3.36 26.33 5.32
N GLN A 55 3.74 26.44 6.59
CA GLN A 55 2.94 27.17 7.58
C GLN A 55 2.73 28.64 7.19
N LYS A 56 3.74 29.31 6.61
CA LYS A 56 3.61 30.69 6.11
C LYS A 56 2.70 30.74 4.88
N MET A 57 2.88 29.81 3.93
CA MET A 57 2.05 29.74 2.71
C MET A 57 0.58 29.47 3.05
N VAL A 58 0.28 28.67 4.08
CA VAL A 58 -1.10 28.43 4.54
C VAL A 58 -1.72 29.70 5.14
N GLN A 59 -0.97 30.49 5.90
CA GLN A 59 -1.48 31.76 6.43
C GLN A 59 -1.71 32.78 5.30
N GLU A 60 -0.83 32.83 4.30
CA GLU A 60 -1.03 33.63 3.09
C GLU A 60 -2.26 33.19 2.31
N PHE A 61 -2.44 31.87 2.13
CA PHE A 61 -3.61 31.29 1.49
C PHE A 61 -4.91 31.72 2.18
N VAL A 62 -5.02 31.50 3.49
CA VAL A 62 -6.22 31.88 4.25
C VAL A 62 -6.45 33.38 4.19
N TYR A 63 -5.39 34.19 4.24
CA TYR A 63 -5.48 35.65 4.10
C TYR A 63 -6.05 36.05 2.74
N ILE A 64 -5.49 35.57 1.63
CA ILE A 64 -5.93 35.89 0.26
C ILE A 64 -7.37 35.44 0.04
N ALA A 65 -7.70 34.21 0.41
CA ALA A 65 -9.06 33.69 0.26
C ALA A 65 -10.08 34.45 1.14
N SER A 66 -9.67 34.93 2.32
CA SER A 66 -10.50 35.81 3.16
C SER A 66 -10.72 37.19 2.52
N LYS A 67 -9.67 37.77 1.91
CA LYS A 67 -9.76 39.04 1.16
C LYS A 67 -10.69 38.95 -0.04
N ASN A 68 -10.64 37.85 -0.79
CA ASN A 68 -11.55 37.58 -1.91
C ASN A 68 -13.02 37.47 -1.47
N LYS A 69 -13.24 37.23 -0.16
CA LYS A 69 -14.56 37.18 0.48
C LYS A 69 -14.90 38.50 1.20
N ASN A 70 -14.28 39.61 0.78
CA ASN A 70 -14.52 40.97 1.25
C ASN A 70 -14.24 41.21 2.74
N MET A 71 -13.40 40.39 3.38
CA MET A 71 -12.98 40.63 4.76
C MET A 71 -11.97 41.79 4.84
N SER A 72 -11.98 42.52 5.97
CA SER A 72 -10.97 43.54 6.26
C SER A 72 -9.59 42.89 6.49
N ASP A 73 -8.51 43.65 6.36
CA ASP A 73 -7.15 43.12 6.56
C ASP A 73 -6.95 42.53 7.95
N GLY A 74 -7.50 43.18 8.98
CA GLY A 74 -7.47 42.67 10.35
C GLY A 74 -8.21 41.34 10.48
N MET A 75 -9.42 41.25 9.94
CA MET A 75 -10.20 40.01 9.98
C MET A 75 -9.55 38.87 9.17
N ALA A 76 -8.96 39.19 8.01
CA ALA A 76 -8.27 38.22 7.17
C ALA A 76 -6.99 37.69 7.82
N ARG A 77 -6.25 38.51 8.57
CA ARG A 77 -5.08 38.06 9.35
C ARG A 77 -5.51 37.22 10.55
N ASP A 78 -6.55 37.67 11.27
CA ASP A 78 -7.11 36.97 12.43
C ASP A 78 -7.71 35.60 12.09
N ALA A 79 -8.08 35.37 10.83
CA ALA A 79 -8.57 34.09 10.34
C ALA A 79 -7.54 32.95 10.53
N GLY A 80 -6.24 33.28 10.45
CA GLY A 80 -5.14 32.37 10.78
C GLY A 80 -4.91 31.27 9.75
N GLY A 81 -4.86 30.02 10.20
CA GLY A 81 -4.56 28.85 9.38
C GLY A 81 -3.34 28.09 9.90
N LYS A 82 -3.41 26.76 9.91
CA LYS A 82 -2.38 25.93 10.53
C LYS A 82 -2.10 24.65 9.77
N VAL A 83 -0.81 24.30 9.70
CA VAL A 83 -0.31 23.02 9.21
C VAL A 83 -0.15 22.05 10.38
N PHE A 84 -0.67 20.84 10.20
CA PHE A 84 -0.41 19.69 11.04
C PHE A 84 0.29 18.62 10.21
N THR A 85 1.10 17.79 10.87
CA THR A 85 1.64 16.58 10.25
C THR A 85 0.99 15.37 10.87
N PHE A 86 0.87 14.30 10.10
CA PHE A 86 0.38 13.02 10.58
C PHE A 86 1.23 11.87 10.03
N GLY A 87 0.76 10.64 10.18
CA GLY A 87 1.39 9.48 9.56
C GLY A 87 2.82 9.24 10.05
N SER A 88 3.66 8.72 9.16
CA SER A 88 4.97 8.19 9.55
C SER A 88 5.95 9.28 10.04
N TYR A 89 5.85 10.48 9.45
CA TYR A 89 6.65 11.64 9.85
C TYR A 89 6.33 12.06 11.29
N ARG A 90 5.04 12.30 11.59
CA ARG A 90 4.59 12.70 12.92
C ARG A 90 4.85 11.63 13.99
N LEU A 91 4.71 10.35 13.64
CA LEU A 91 5.08 9.23 14.52
C LEU A 91 6.59 9.16 14.80
N GLY A 92 7.44 9.81 13.99
CA GLY A 92 8.90 9.75 14.10
C GLY A 92 9.50 8.44 13.60
N VAL A 93 8.81 7.74 12.70
CA VAL A 93 9.21 6.43 12.12
C VAL A 93 9.40 6.48 10.60
N TYR A 94 9.53 7.68 10.04
CA TYR A 94 9.89 7.94 8.65
C TYR A 94 11.37 7.63 8.39
N GLY A 95 11.70 7.32 7.14
CA GLY A 95 13.08 7.14 6.68
C GLY A 95 13.38 8.02 5.45
N PRO A 96 14.60 7.92 4.89
CA PRO A 96 14.94 8.56 3.63
C PRO A 96 13.91 8.21 2.55
N GLY A 97 13.51 9.22 1.76
CA GLY A 97 12.49 9.06 0.71
C GLY A 97 11.06 8.81 1.21
N SER A 98 10.79 8.90 2.53
CA SER A 98 9.41 8.95 3.01
C SER A 98 8.80 10.32 2.71
N ASP A 99 7.51 10.31 2.38
CA ASP A 99 6.66 11.48 2.23
C ASP A 99 6.37 12.18 3.57
N ILE A 100 5.90 13.42 3.49
CA ILE A 100 5.32 14.14 4.63
C ILE A 100 3.82 14.30 4.44
N ASP A 101 3.08 13.45 5.13
CA ASP A 101 1.63 13.56 5.34
C ASP A 101 1.28 14.87 6.06
N THR A 102 0.64 15.81 5.35
CA THR A 102 0.44 17.19 5.81
C THR A 102 -1.03 17.60 5.71
N LEU A 103 -1.60 18.03 6.83
CA LEU A 103 -2.97 18.52 6.95
C LEU A 103 -2.99 20.05 7.08
N VAL A 104 -3.71 20.71 6.17
CA VAL A 104 -3.99 22.15 6.20
C VAL A 104 -5.35 22.38 6.85
N VAL A 105 -5.37 23.01 8.02
CA VAL A 105 -6.59 23.36 8.75
C VAL A 105 -6.92 24.83 8.55
N VAL A 106 -8.15 25.10 8.11
CA VAL A 106 -8.63 26.43 7.73
C VAL A 106 -9.98 26.76 8.37
N PRO A 107 -10.32 28.05 8.54
CA PRO A 107 -11.58 28.47 9.14
C PRO A 107 -12.77 28.27 8.20
N LYS A 108 -13.99 28.33 8.77
CA LYS A 108 -15.26 27.95 8.14
C LYS A 108 -15.57 28.59 6.79
N HIS A 109 -15.06 29.79 6.55
CA HIS A 109 -15.31 30.53 5.31
C HIS A 109 -14.39 30.11 4.18
N ILE A 110 -13.36 29.30 4.42
CA ILE A 110 -12.44 28.77 3.40
C ILE A 110 -12.91 27.40 2.93
N THR A 111 -13.03 27.22 1.62
CA THR A 111 -13.57 26.01 1.01
C THR A 111 -12.48 25.14 0.40
N ARG A 112 -12.82 23.88 0.10
CA ARG A 112 -11.95 22.99 -0.70
C ARG A 112 -11.65 23.55 -2.09
N GLU A 113 -12.59 24.29 -2.68
CA GLU A 113 -12.34 24.96 -3.95
C GLU A 113 -11.24 26.02 -3.82
N ASP A 114 -11.22 26.80 -2.73
CA ASP A 114 -10.13 27.75 -2.47
C ASP A 114 -8.79 27.00 -2.31
N PHE A 115 -8.78 25.81 -1.73
CA PHE A 115 -7.56 25.00 -1.59
C PHE A 115 -7.00 24.57 -2.96
N PHE A 116 -7.82 24.11 -3.89
CA PHE A 116 -7.37 23.73 -5.23
C PHE A 116 -7.15 24.93 -6.18
N ASN A 117 -7.81 26.07 -5.96
CA ASN A 117 -7.69 27.22 -6.86
C ASN A 117 -6.72 28.30 -6.38
N VAL A 118 -6.66 28.56 -5.06
CA VAL A 118 -5.81 29.63 -4.48
C VAL A 118 -4.52 29.04 -3.94
N PHE A 119 -4.60 28.02 -3.08
CA PHE A 119 -3.39 27.46 -2.45
C PHE A 119 -2.50 26.76 -3.47
N GLU A 120 -3.08 26.02 -4.41
CA GLU A 120 -2.33 25.42 -5.53
C GLU A 120 -1.54 26.49 -6.31
N GLN A 121 -2.14 27.65 -6.59
CA GLN A 121 -1.48 28.74 -7.31
C GLN A 121 -0.36 29.41 -6.49
N ILE A 122 -0.49 29.45 -5.16
CA ILE A 122 0.59 29.90 -4.27
C ILE A 122 1.76 28.93 -4.35
N ILE A 123 1.49 27.61 -4.32
CA ILE A 123 2.52 26.57 -4.42
C ILE A 123 3.21 26.64 -5.80
N ARG A 124 2.45 26.78 -6.90
CA ARG A 124 2.99 26.88 -8.27
C ARG A 124 3.93 28.07 -8.51
N LYS A 125 3.86 29.11 -7.68
CA LYS A 125 4.77 30.27 -7.75
C LYS A 125 6.11 30.04 -7.03
N ARG A 126 6.26 28.92 -6.32
CA ARG A 126 7.46 28.62 -5.55
C ARG A 126 8.57 28.07 -6.44
N PRO A 127 9.79 28.61 -6.38
CA PRO A 127 10.93 28.04 -7.11
C PRO A 127 11.34 26.66 -6.60
N GLU A 128 10.94 26.30 -5.38
CA GLU A 128 11.21 25.00 -4.76
C GLU A 128 10.30 23.88 -5.30
N LEU A 129 9.22 24.20 -6.02
CA LEU A 129 8.30 23.21 -6.55
C LEU A 129 8.90 22.51 -7.77
N GLU A 130 8.94 21.18 -7.73
CA GLU A 130 9.42 20.34 -8.82
C GLU A 130 8.25 19.67 -9.55
N GLU A 131 7.34 19.07 -8.80
CA GLU A 131 6.18 18.34 -9.33
C GLU A 131 4.91 18.67 -8.54
N ILE A 132 3.75 18.64 -9.21
CA ILE A 132 2.45 18.84 -8.57
C ILE A 132 1.36 18.05 -9.28
N ALA A 133 0.58 17.32 -8.51
CA ALA A 133 -0.59 16.58 -8.96
C ALA A 133 -1.76 16.79 -8.00
N ALA A 134 -2.80 17.48 -8.47
CA ALA A 134 -4.03 17.72 -7.71
C ALA A 134 -5.09 16.65 -8.03
N VAL A 135 -5.69 16.06 -7.00
CA VAL A 135 -6.71 15.01 -7.11
C VAL A 135 -7.93 15.38 -6.25
N PRO A 136 -8.80 16.30 -6.72
CA PRO A 136 -9.95 16.80 -5.95
C PRO A 136 -11.04 15.74 -5.71
N ASP A 137 -11.12 14.73 -6.60
CA ASP A 137 -12.15 13.69 -6.58
C ASP A 137 -11.74 12.43 -5.79
N ALA A 138 -10.57 12.44 -5.14
CA ALA A 138 -10.13 11.36 -4.28
C ALA A 138 -11.04 11.18 -3.05
N TYR A 139 -10.96 9.99 -2.43
CA TYR A 139 -11.71 9.66 -1.20
C TYR A 139 -11.43 10.67 -0.07
N VAL A 140 -10.19 11.12 0.01
CA VAL A 140 -9.74 12.32 0.71
C VAL A 140 -9.06 13.20 -0.35
N PRO A 141 -9.64 14.36 -0.72
CA PRO A 141 -9.04 15.25 -1.71
C PRO A 141 -7.63 15.66 -1.31
N ILE A 142 -6.70 15.61 -2.27
CA ILE A 142 -5.27 15.73 -2.00
C ILE A 142 -4.54 16.49 -3.10
N ILE A 143 -3.51 17.24 -2.73
CA ILE A 143 -2.49 17.77 -3.64
C ILE A 143 -1.18 17.07 -3.27
N LYS A 144 -0.61 16.33 -4.21
CA LYS A 144 0.71 15.69 -4.08
C LYS A 144 1.75 16.56 -4.75
N ILE A 145 2.88 16.77 -4.09
CA ILE A 145 3.98 17.56 -4.64
C ILE A 145 5.34 16.94 -4.35
N GLU A 146 6.30 17.21 -5.22
CA GLU A 146 7.72 17.14 -4.92
C GLU A 146 8.22 18.57 -4.72
N PHE A 147 8.71 18.88 -3.52
CA PHE A 147 9.07 20.24 -3.11
C PHE A 147 10.44 20.24 -2.43
N ASP A 148 11.44 20.84 -3.08
CA ASP A 148 12.84 20.84 -2.66
C ASP A 148 13.34 19.41 -2.37
N GLY A 149 13.09 18.49 -3.31
CA GLY A 149 13.41 17.05 -3.22
C GLY A 149 12.74 16.30 -2.07
N ILE A 150 11.58 16.78 -1.61
CA ILE A 150 10.76 16.13 -0.59
C ILE A 150 9.34 15.93 -1.12
N SER A 151 8.88 14.68 -1.13
CA SER A 151 7.48 14.37 -1.42
C SER A 151 6.56 14.79 -0.26
N ILE A 152 5.51 15.56 -0.56
CA ILE A 152 4.55 16.06 0.43
C ILE A 152 3.13 15.80 -0.06
N ASP A 153 2.34 15.20 0.81
CA ASP A 153 0.94 14.87 0.59
C ASP A 153 0.06 15.85 1.37
N LEU A 154 -0.54 16.82 0.67
CA LEU A 154 -1.33 17.91 1.26
C LEU A 154 -2.82 17.60 1.20
N ILE A 155 -3.45 17.48 2.35
CA ILE A 155 -4.91 17.39 2.50
C ILE A 155 -5.44 18.59 3.28
N GLN A 156 -6.73 18.89 3.14
CA GLN A 156 -7.35 20.05 3.78
C GLN A 156 -8.55 19.63 4.63
N ALA A 157 -8.76 20.33 5.75
CA ALA A 157 -9.97 20.24 6.57
C ALA A 157 -10.48 21.63 6.97
N THR A 158 -11.76 21.90 6.73
CA THR A 158 -12.41 23.15 7.13
C THR A 158 -13.11 22.93 8.47
N LEU A 159 -12.71 23.70 9.50
CA LEU A 159 -13.38 23.65 10.80
C LEU A 159 -14.51 24.68 10.85
N ASN A 160 -15.60 24.36 11.54
CA ASN A 160 -16.73 25.27 11.74
C ASN A 160 -16.44 26.34 12.82
N VAL A 161 -15.31 27.04 12.70
CA VAL A 161 -14.86 28.13 13.56
C VAL A 161 -14.38 29.30 12.69
N PRO A 162 -14.49 30.55 13.16
CA PRO A 162 -14.11 31.71 12.36
C PRO A 162 -12.58 31.92 12.25
N ARG A 163 -11.79 31.30 13.13
CA ARG A 163 -10.35 31.51 13.24
C ARG A 163 -9.63 30.21 13.58
N ILE A 164 -8.43 30.02 13.02
CA ILE A 164 -7.52 28.91 13.32
C ILE A 164 -6.22 29.48 13.90
N PRO A 165 -6.09 29.56 15.24
CA PRO A 165 -4.89 30.08 15.87
C PRO A 165 -3.74 29.07 15.80
N ILE A 166 -2.50 29.56 15.89
CA ILE A 166 -1.28 28.76 15.70
C ILE A 166 -1.06 27.71 16.80
N ASP A 167 -1.63 27.91 17.98
CA ASP A 167 -1.56 27.03 19.15
C ASP A 167 -2.70 25.98 19.18
N MET A 168 -3.65 26.03 18.24
CA MET A 168 -4.77 25.08 18.17
C MET A 168 -4.32 23.61 18.13
N THR A 169 -5.01 22.77 18.90
CA THR A 169 -4.91 21.31 18.87
C THR A 169 -6.19 20.69 18.29
N LEU A 170 -6.15 19.41 17.91
CA LEU A 170 -7.28 18.70 17.29
C LEU A 170 -7.90 17.61 18.19
N ASP A 171 -7.57 17.62 19.47
CA ASP A 171 -8.03 16.66 20.49
C ASP A 171 -9.49 16.87 20.89
N ASP A 172 -9.99 18.10 20.87
CA ASP A 172 -11.40 18.39 21.15
C ASP A 172 -12.33 17.78 20.08
N LYS A 173 -13.20 16.86 20.50
CA LYS A 173 -14.20 16.20 19.65
C LYS A 173 -15.30 17.17 19.18
N ASN A 174 -15.50 18.30 19.85
CA ASN A 174 -16.48 19.30 19.42
C ASN A 174 -16.08 19.99 18.10
N LEU A 175 -14.79 19.98 17.75
CA LEU A 175 -14.31 20.47 16.44
C LEU A 175 -14.89 19.67 15.27
N LEU A 176 -15.40 18.47 15.52
CA LEU A 176 -16.02 17.61 14.52
C LEU A 176 -17.52 17.90 14.29
N LYS A 177 -18.11 18.85 15.05
CA LYS A 177 -19.53 19.21 14.88
C LYS A 177 -19.73 20.01 13.60
N ASN A 178 -20.72 19.60 12.81
CA ASN A 178 -21.17 20.31 11.60
C ASN A 178 -20.06 20.49 10.54
N ILE A 179 -19.12 19.55 10.46
CA ILE A 179 -18.18 19.43 9.34
C ILE A 179 -18.62 18.28 8.44
N ASP A 180 -18.21 18.30 7.18
CA ASP A 180 -18.57 17.24 6.25
C ASP A 180 -17.69 15.99 6.38
N GLU A 181 -18.08 14.91 5.69
CA GLU A 181 -17.38 13.63 5.78
C GLU A 181 -15.93 13.68 5.29
N LYS A 182 -15.61 14.50 4.28
CA LYS A 182 -14.24 14.58 3.75
C LYS A 182 -13.34 15.31 4.75
N ASP A 183 -13.83 16.40 5.36
CA ASP A 183 -13.10 17.11 6.43
C ASP A 183 -12.89 16.21 7.65
N LEU A 184 -13.90 15.44 8.05
CA LEU A 184 -13.81 14.46 9.13
C LEU A 184 -12.71 13.43 8.87
N ARG A 185 -12.64 12.89 7.64
CA ARG A 185 -11.57 11.95 7.23
C ARG A 185 -10.20 12.62 7.25
N SER A 186 -10.09 13.86 6.76
CA SER A 186 -8.83 14.61 6.76
C SER A 186 -8.30 14.86 8.18
N LEU A 187 -9.16 15.22 9.14
CA LEU A 187 -8.79 15.45 10.53
C LEU A 187 -8.34 14.17 11.24
N ASN A 188 -8.93 13.02 10.88
CA ASN A 188 -8.68 11.75 11.56
C ASN A 188 -7.23 11.27 11.43
N GLY A 189 -6.52 11.59 10.34
CA GLY A 189 -5.10 11.24 10.19
C GLY A 189 -4.26 11.76 11.37
N THR A 190 -4.38 13.05 11.66
CA THR A 190 -3.67 13.73 12.76
C THR A 190 -4.15 13.23 14.11
N ARG A 191 -5.46 13.18 14.33
CA ARG A 191 -6.06 12.75 15.61
C ARG A 191 -5.64 11.33 15.99
N VAL A 192 -5.69 10.39 15.06
CA VAL A 192 -5.26 9.01 15.28
C VAL A 192 -3.78 8.93 15.61
N THR A 193 -2.95 9.68 14.89
CA THR A 193 -1.50 9.68 15.10
C THR A 193 -1.13 10.18 16.49
N ASP A 194 -1.70 11.31 16.91
CA ASP A 194 -1.46 11.87 18.23
C ASP A 194 -1.97 10.95 19.35
N GLU A 195 -3.14 10.33 19.17
CA GLU A 195 -3.65 9.37 20.15
C GLU A 195 -2.78 8.11 20.28
N ILE A 196 -2.24 7.56 19.18
CA ILE A 196 -1.30 6.43 19.25
C ILE A 196 -0.10 6.78 20.14
N LEU A 197 0.47 7.97 19.97
CA LEU A 197 1.62 8.43 20.77
C LEU A 197 1.28 8.61 22.26
N GLN A 198 0.03 8.99 22.56
CA GLN A 198 -0.45 9.10 23.95
C GLN A 198 -0.81 7.74 24.58
N LEU A 199 -1.06 6.72 23.77
CA LEU A 199 -1.54 5.40 24.19
C LEU A 199 -0.42 4.34 24.31
N VAL A 200 0.84 4.73 24.10
CA VAL A 200 2.01 3.86 24.32
C VAL A 200 2.78 4.23 25.60
N PRO A 201 3.24 3.25 26.41
CA PRO A 201 3.98 3.53 27.65
C PRO A 201 5.34 4.20 27.43
N LYS A 202 6.08 3.77 26.40
CA LYS A 202 7.44 4.26 26.09
C LYS A 202 7.54 4.59 24.59
N PRO A 203 7.38 5.86 24.19
CA PRO A 203 7.38 6.26 22.78
C PRO A 203 8.63 5.83 22.01
N THR A 204 9.82 5.90 22.60
CA THR A 204 11.07 5.48 21.94
C THR A 204 11.09 3.98 21.63
N VAL A 205 10.62 3.14 22.57
CA VAL A 205 10.51 1.69 22.38
C VAL A 205 9.54 1.37 21.24
N PHE A 206 8.38 2.04 21.25
CA PHE A 206 7.37 1.94 20.20
C PHE A 206 7.95 2.32 18.83
N LYS A 207 8.66 3.45 18.71
CA LYS A 207 9.23 3.93 17.44
C LYS A 207 10.22 2.94 16.84
N HIS A 208 11.15 2.40 17.63
CA HIS A 208 12.12 1.41 17.13
C HIS A 208 11.44 0.09 16.73
N ALA A 209 10.47 -0.39 17.52
CA ALA A 209 9.72 -1.59 17.18
C ALA A 209 8.90 -1.39 15.89
N LEU A 210 8.26 -0.24 15.74
CA LEU A 210 7.50 0.10 14.54
C LEU A 210 8.39 0.26 13.30
N ARG A 211 9.60 0.83 13.43
CA ARG A 211 10.59 0.84 12.34
C ARG A 211 10.95 -0.57 11.88
N CYS A 212 11.18 -1.49 12.82
CA CYS A 212 11.41 -2.91 12.53
C CYS A 212 10.23 -3.54 11.79
N ILE A 213 9.01 -3.41 12.31
CA ILE A 213 7.82 -4.02 11.70
C ILE A 213 7.51 -3.39 10.33
N LYS A 214 7.68 -2.07 10.16
CA LYS A 214 7.51 -1.41 8.85
C LYS A 214 8.50 -1.94 7.82
N MET A 215 9.78 -2.03 8.17
CA MET A 215 10.82 -2.59 7.29
C MET A 215 10.54 -4.05 6.95
N TRP A 216 10.24 -4.88 7.95
CA TRP A 216 9.82 -6.27 7.75
C TRP A 216 8.63 -6.36 6.81
N ALA A 217 7.54 -5.63 7.06
CA ALA A 217 6.33 -5.69 6.26
C ALA A 217 6.58 -5.28 4.80
N GLN A 218 7.42 -4.27 4.57
CA GLN A 218 7.84 -3.85 3.23
C GLN A 218 8.68 -4.93 2.53
N GLN A 219 9.68 -5.49 3.21
CA GLN A 219 10.54 -6.54 2.64
C GLN A 219 9.77 -7.82 2.36
N ARG A 220 8.76 -8.14 3.17
CA ARG A 220 7.90 -9.32 3.03
C ARG A 220 6.66 -9.10 2.15
N ALA A 221 6.54 -7.92 1.52
CA ALA A 221 5.43 -7.55 0.65
C ALA A 221 4.03 -7.68 1.32
N VAL A 222 3.93 -7.32 2.59
CA VAL A 222 2.67 -7.27 3.37
C VAL A 222 2.34 -5.84 3.85
N TYR A 223 2.79 -4.82 3.11
CA TYR A 223 2.55 -3.42 3.41
C TYR A 223 1.85 -2.75 2.23
N GLY A 224 0.57 -2.39 2.37
CA GLY A 224 -0.19 -1.73 1.30
C GLY A 224 -1.71 -1.85 1.45
N ASN A 225 -2.36 -0.83 2.02
CA ASN A 225 -3.81 -0.81 2.26
C ASN A 225 -4.65 -0.90 0.99
N ILE A 226 -4.17 -0.30 -0.11
CA ILE A 226 -4.84 -0.34 -1.41
C ILE A 226 -4.93 -1.77 -1.97
N PHE A 227 -3.92 -2.60 -1.70
CA PHE A 227 -3.82 -4.00 -2.13
C PHE A 227 -4.45 -5.00 -1.15
N GLY A 228 -5.03 -4.53 -0.05
CA GLY A 228 -5.64 -5.41 0.97
C GLY A 228 -4.67 -5.90 2.04
N PHE A 229 -3.52 -5.25 2.23
CA PHE A 229 -2.62 -5.48 3.35
C PHE A 229 -2.70 -4.35 4.38
N PRO A 230 -2.22 -4.51 5.62
CA PRO A 230 -2.18 -3.39 6.56
C PRO A 230 -1.31 -2.24 6.04
N GLY A 231 -1.81 -1.01 6.14
CA GLY A 231 -1.04 0.21 5.90
C GLY A 231 -0.24 0.65 7.13
N GLY A 232 0.45 1.79 7.02
CA GLY A 232 1.32 2.31 8.10
C GLY A 232 0.61 2.49 9.44
N VAL A 233 -0.61 3.08 9.43
CA VAL A 233 -1.39 3.30 10.65
C VAL A 233 -1.85 1.99 11.30
N ALA A 234 -2.22 0.98 10.51
CA ALA A 234 -2.62 -0.32 11.02
C ALA A 234 -1.43 -1.04 11.69
N TRP A 235 -0.25 -1.04 11.05
CA TRP A 235 0.97 -1.56 11.66
C TRP A 235 1.35 -0.80 12.93
N ALA A 236 1.21 0.52 12.95
CA ALA A 236 1.45 1.34 14.14
C ALA A 236 0.53 0.93 15.30
N MET A 237 -0.76 0.74 15.05
CA MET A 237 -1.70 0.31 16.09
C MET A 237 -1.44 -1.12 16.58
N LEU A 238 -1.08 -2.04 15.68
CA LEU A 238 -0.69 -3.39 16.06
C LEU A 238 0.55 -3.37 16.99
N VAL A 239 1.59 -2.60 16.65
CA VAL A 239 2.78 -2.44 17.50
C VAL A 239 2.44 -1.75 18.82
N ALA A 240 1.63 -0.69 18.78
CA ALA A 240 1.20 0.04 19.97
C ALA A 240 0.47 -0.88 20.96
N ARG A 241 -0.39 -1.78 20.47
CA ARG A 241 -1.09 -2.74 21.34
C ARG A 241 -0.12 -3.65 22.09
N ILE A 242 0.93 -4.12 21.43
CA ILE A 242 1.95 -4.96 22.08
C ILE A 242 2.74 -4.14 23.12
N CYS A 243 3.03 -2.86 22.84
CA CYS A 243 3.65 -1.97 23.81
C CYS A 243 2.80 -1.80 25.08
N GLN A 244 1.46 -1.76 24.95
CA GLN A 244 0.56 -1.71 26.10
C GLN A 244 0.59 -2.99 26.94
N LEU A 245 0.75 -4.14 26.28
CA LEU A 245 0.80 -5.45 26.95
C LEU A 245 2.13 -5.72 27.67
N TYR A 246 3.21 -5.04 27.25
CA TYR A 246 4.57 -5.18 27.79
C TYR A 246 5.21 -3.80 28.06
N PRO A 247 4.69 -3.02 29.01
CA PRO A 247 5.03 -1.59 29.19
C PRO A 247 6.50 -1.32 29.53
N ASN A 248 7.20 -2.30 30.10
CA ASN A 248 8.58 -2.14 30.55
C ASN A 248 9.62 -2.70 29.58
N ALA A 249 9.20 -3.47 28.56
CA ALA A 249 10.09 -4.17 27.64
C ALA A 249 10.86 -3.23 26.68
N VAL A 250 11.93 -3.76 26.07
CA VAL A 250 12.68 -3.14 24.96
C VAL A 250 12.11 -3.54 23.61
N SER A 251 12.48 -2.83 22.55
CA SER A 251 11.89 -2.98 21.22
C SER A 251 12.09 -4.37 20.62
N ALA A 252 13.24 -5.01 20.87
CA ALA A 252 13.46 -6.39 20.45
C ALA A 252 12.42 -7.37 21.02
N VAL A 253 12.08 -7.23 22.31
CA VAL A 253 11.06 -8.05 22.97
C VAL A 253 9.67 -7.70 22.43
N ILE A 254 9.37 -6.41 22.19
CA ILE A 254 8.12 -6.01 21.55
C ILE A 254 7.95 -6.67 20.18
N VAL A 255 9.00 -6.72 19.35
CA VAL A 255 8.97 -7.38 18.05
C VAL A 255 8.77 -8.90 18.19
N GLU A 256 9.44 -9.55 19.14
CA GLU A 256 9.22 -10.97 19.43
C GLU A 256 7.76 -11.25 19.84
N LYS A 257 7.23 -10.46 20.79
CA LYS A 257 5.86 -10.61 21.27
C LYS A 257 4.82 -10.25 20.21
N PHE A 258 5.12 -9.34 19.31
CA PHE A 258 4.27 -9.00 18.17
C PHE A 258 3.99 -10.24 17.32
N PHE A 259 5.02 -10.97 16.88
CA PHE A 259 4.81 -12.18 16.08
C PHE A 259 4.13 -13.29 16.88
N ASN A 260 4.59 -13.54 18.10
CA ASN A 260 4.03 -14.58 18.97
C ASN A 260 2.54 -14.36 19.32
N ILE A 261 2.11 -13.11 19.49
CA ILE A 261 0.72 -12.78 19.83
C ILE A 261 -0.14 -12.79 18.58
N TYR A 262 0.29 -12.17 17.48
CA TYR A 262 -0.56 -12.05 16.29
C TYR A 262 -0.71 -13.33 15.49
N THR A 263 0.21 -14.29 15.63
CA THR A 263 0.02 -15.68 15.15
C THR A 263 -1.08 -16.43 15.90
N LYS A 264 -1.28 -16.12 17.18
CA LYS A 264 -2.27 -16.77 18.06
C LYS A 264 -3.52 -15.93 18.30
N TRP A 265 -3.60 -14.75 17.69
CA TRP A 265 -4.70 -13.83 17.88
C TRP A 265 -5.97 -14.43 17.28
N ASN A 266 -7.07 -14.39 18.04
CA ASN A 266 -8.33 -15.01 17.66
C ASN A 266 -9.10 -14.14 16.65
N TRP A 267 -8.57 -13.96 15.46
CA TRP A 267 -9.24 -13.20 14.38
C TRP A 267 -10.63 -13.81 14.08
N PRO A 268 -11.71 -13.01 13.95
CA PRO A 268 -11.73 -11.56 13.74
C PRO A 268 -11.92 -10.72 15.02
N GLN A 269 -11.48 -11.17 16.19
CA GLN A 269 -11.48 -10.32 17.40
C GLN A 269 -10.69 -9.02 17.15
N PRO A 270 -11.23 -7.82 17.47
CA PRO A 270 -10.60 -6.56 17.13
C PRO A 270 -9.41 -6.22 18.01
N VAL A 271 -8.41 -5.59 17.40
CA VAL A 271 -7.32 -4.92 18.13
C VAL A 271 -7.76 -3.52 18.49
N LEU A 272 -7.85 -3.23 19.80
CA LEU A 272 -8.25 -1.95 20.37
C LEU A 272 -7.12 -1.37 21.22
N LEU A 273 -6.83 -0.08 21.08
CA LEU A 273 -5.85 0.63 21.91
C LEU A 273 -6.47 1.33 23.12
N LYS A 274 -7.77 1.63 23.07
CA LYS A 274 -8.59 2.17 24.16
C LYS A 274 -10.04 1.74 23.95
N PRO A 275 -10.92 1.84 24.96
CA PRO A 275 -12.34 1.61 24.76
C PRO A 275 -12.88 2.50 23.65
N ILE A 276 -13.76 1.96 22.80
CA ILE A 276 -14.41 2.74 21.75
C ILE A 276 -15.32 3.76 22.44
N GLU A 277 -15.11 5.03 22.14
CA GLU A 277 -15.83 6.13 22.76
C GLU A 277 -17.05 6.51 21.92
N ASP A 278 -18.16 6.81 22.60
CA ASP A 278 -19.24 7.57 22.01
C ASP A 278 -18.80 9.03 21.82
N GLY A 279 -19.55 9.76 20.98
CA GLY A 279 -19.25 11.15 20.75
C GLY A 279 -20.48 11.94 20.31
N PRO A 280 -20.31 13.26 20.11
CA PRO A 280 -21.42 14.19 19.99
C PRO A 280 -22.16 14.13 18.65
N LEU A 281 -21.69 13.33 17.69
CA LEU A 281 -22.26 13.24 16.35
C LEU A 281 -22.99 11.91 16.16
N GLN A 282 -24.03 11.95 15.33
CA GLN A 282 -24.73 10.77 14.81
C GLN A 282 -23.97 10.15 13.63
N VAL A 283 -22.67 9.88 13.81
CA VAL A 283 -21.81 9.26 12.80
C VAL A 283 -21.63 7.78 13.09
N ARG A 284 -21.42 6.98 12.04
CA ARG A 284 -21.13 5.56 12.17
C ARG A 284 -19.79 5.37 12.89
N VAL A 285 -19.83 4.72 14.05
CA VAL A 285 -18.66 4.18 14.75
C VAL A 285 -18.59 2.69 14.49
N TRP A 286 -17.39 2.13 14.33
CA TRP A 286 -17.21 0.71 14.05
C TRP A 286 -17.91 -0.15 15.12
N ASN A 287 -18.87 -0.96 14.68
CA ASN A 287 -19.64 -1.81 15.57
C ASN A 287 -20.17 -3.07 14.84
N PRO A 288 -19.50 -4.23 14.98
CA PRO A 288 -19.87 -5.46 14.26
C PRO A 288 -21.19 -6.08 14.75
N ARG A 289 -21.71 -5.66 15.90
CA ARG A 289 -23.02 -6.09 16.41
C ARG A 289 -24.14 -5.41 15.63
N LEU A 290 -23.99 -4.11 15.35
CA LEU A 290 -24.99 -3.29 14.65
C LEU A 290 -24.85 -3.35 13.13
N TYR A 291 -23.62 -3.32 12.60
CA TYR A 291 -23.39 -3.16 11.15
C TYR A 291 -22.89 -4.46 10.50
N PRO A 292 -23.63 -5.06 9.55
CA PRO A 292 -23.22 -6.28 8.86
C PRO A 292 -21.87 -6.17 8.15
N HIS A 293 -21.56 -5.02 7.56
CA HIS A 293 -20.27 -4.77 6.91
C HIS A 293 -19.11 -4.86 7.91
N ASP A 294 -19.26 -4.31 9.12
CA ASP A 294 -18.21 -4.36 10.15
C ASP A 294 -17.96 -5.79 10.64
N ARG A 295 -19.00 -6.63 10.63
CA ARG A 295 -18.92 -8.05 10.97
C ARG A 295 -18.11 -8.87 9.96
N GLN A 296 -17.98 -8.40 8.72
CA GLN A 296 -17.23 -9.05 7.65
C GLN A 296 -15.72 -8.72 7.70
N HIS A 297 -15.29 -7.78 8.54
CA HIS A 297 -13.87 -7.45 8.67
C HIS A 297 -13.07 -8.64 9.22
N ARG A 298 -12.04 -9.06 8.48
CA ARG A 298 -11.28 -10.29 8.76
C ARG A 298 -10.23 -10.15 9.86
N MET A 299 -9.49 -9.05 9.85
CA MET A 299 -8.47 -8.75 10.87
C MET A 299 -8.64 -7.31 11.38
N PRO A 300 -9.71 -7.00 12.13
CA PRO A 300 -10.05 -5.62 12.45
C PRO A 300 -9.04 -4.97 13.40
N VAL A 301 -8.44 -3.86 12.96
CA VAL A 301 -7.57 -2.99 13.75
C VAL A 301 -8.22 -1.62 13.83
N ILE A 302 -8.63 -1.20 15.03
CA ILE A 302 -9.57 -0.09 15.20
C ILE A 302 -8.85 1.18 15.60
N THR A 303 -9.12 2.27 14.88
CA THR A 303 -8.56 3.60 15.18
C THR A 303 -9.06 4.09 16.54
N PRO A 304 -8.16 4.62 17.39
CA PRO A 304 -8.54 5.03 18.74
C PRO A 304 -9.37 6.32 18.71
N ALA A 305 -9.08 7.25 17.80
CA ALA A 305 -9.77 8.53 17.75
C ALA A 305 -11.23 8.38 17.31
N TYR A 306 -12.12 9.10 18.01
CA TYR A 306 -13.52 9.20 17.61
C TYR A 306 -13.68 9.99 16.30
N PRO A 307 -14.53 9.51 15.36
CA PRO A 307 -15.24 8.22 15.39
C PRO A 307 -14.33 7.05 14.99
N SER A 308 -14.31 6.00 15.82
CA SER A 308 -13.46 4.83 15.58
C SER A 308 -13.88 4.06 14.32
N MET A 309 -12.89 3.69 13.50
CA MET A 309 -13.07 2.99 12.23
C MET A 309 -12.09 1.81 12.12
N CYS A 310 -12.37 0.87 11.23
CA CYS A 310 -11.44 -0.23 10.94
C CYS A 310 -10.40 0.20 9.89
N ALA A 311 -9.13 0.25 10.30
CA ALA A 311 -8.00 0.60 9.43
C ALA A 311 -7.58 -0.53 8.47
N THR A 312 -8.20 -1.70 8.59
CA THR A 312 -7.86 -2.93 7.85
C THR A 312 -9.07 -3.53 7.13
N HIS A 313 -10.08 -2.71 6.84
CA HIS A 313 -11.31 -3.13 6.15
C HIS A 313 -11.07 -3.71 4.75
N ASN A 314 -9.91 -3.44 4.14
CA ASN A 314 -9.53 -3.96 2.82
C ASN A 314 -8.94 -5.39 2.84
N ILE A 315 -8.67 -5.97 4.01
CA ILE A 315 -8.11 -7.33 4.09
C ILE A 315 -9.11 -8.35 3.53
N THR A 316 -8.64 -9.14 2.56
CA THR A 316 -9.38 -10.21 1.87
C THR A 316 -9.04 -11.58 2.47
N SER A 317 -9.67 -12.66 1.98
CA SER A 317 -9.33 -14.02 2.39
C SER A 317 -7.88 -14.35 2.06
N SER A 318 -7.46 -14.02 0.85
CA SER A 318 -6.12 -14.33 0.35
C SER A 318 -5.03 -13.56 1.07
N THR A 319 -5.22 -12.25 1.24
CA THR A 319 -4.25 -11.41 1.95
C THR A 319 -4.17 -11.77 3.43
N GLN A 320 -5.29 -12.11 4.09
CA GLN A 320 -5.29 -12.63 5.47
C GLN A 320 -4.40 -13.88 5.61
N LYS A 321 -4.57 -14.88 4.73
CA LYS A 321 -3.76 -16.10 4.76
C LYS A 321 -2.27 -15.79 4.62
N PHE A 322 -1.91 -14.86 3.72
CA PHE A 322 -0.52 -14.49 3.50
C PHE A 322 0.07 -13.71 4.69
N ILE A 323 -0.68 -12.78 5.28
CA ILE A 323 -0.27 -12.06 6.50
C ILE A 323 0.00 -13.06 7.63
N LEU A 324 -0.88 -14.03 7.85
CA LEU A 324 -0.71 -15.04 8.91
C LEU A 324 0.54 -15.91 8.66
N SER A 325 0.77 -16.35 7.41
CA SER A 325 1.98 -17.10 7.04
C SER A 325 3.26 -16.30 7.29
N GLU A 326 3.27 -15.00 7.00
CA GLU A 326 4.45 -14.16 7.26
C GLU A 326 4.63 -13.82 8.75
N LEU A 327 3.54 -13.75 9.53
CA LEU A 327 3.61 -13.65 10.99
C LEU A 327 4.19 -14.93 11.61
N GLU A 328 3.81 -16.11 11.11
CA GLU A 328 4.37 -17.40 11.52
C GLU A 328 5.87 -17.46 11.19
N ARG A 329 6.27 -17.11 9.96
CA ARG A 329 7.69 -16.98 9.58
C ARG A 329 8.42 -16.03 10.54
N GLY A 330 7.84 -14.87 10.85
CA GLY A 330 8.43 -13.91 11.79
C GLY A 330 8.62 -14.51 13.19
N SER A 331 7.65 -15.27 13.69
CA SER A 331 7.71 -15.97 14.98
C SER A 331 8.84 -17.01 15.01
N GLU A 332 9.01 -17.78 13.94
CA GLU A 332 10.09 -18.74 13.79
C GLU A 332 11.46 -18.04 13.72
N MET A 333 11.57 -16.96 12.93
CA MET A 333 12.80 -16.17 12.82
C MET A 333 13.20 -15.59 14.18
N MET A 334 12.27 -15.02 14.94
CA MET A 334 12.53 -14.50 16.28
C MET A 334 13.03 -15.59 17.23
N THR A 335 12.50 -16.81 17.13
CA THR A 335 13.00 -17.96 17.89
C THR A 335 14.45 -18.29 17.51
N GLN A 336 14.78 -18.35 16.22
CA GLN A 336 16.14 -18.64 15.76
C GLN A 336 17.14 -17.53 16.11
N ILE A 337 16.72 -16.26 16.07
CA ILE A 337 17.51 -15.10 16.50
C ILE A 337 17.80 -15.18 18.01
N GLY A 338 16.79 -15.50 18.83
CA GLY A 338 16.97 -15.68 20.28
C GLY A 338 17.93 -16.80 20.66
N LEU A 339 18.05 -17.83 19.80
CA LEU A 339 19.00 -18.94 19.90
C LEU A 339 20.38 -18.62 19.28
N GLY A 340 20.57 -17.45 18.66
CA GLY A 340 21.83 -17.06 18.01
C GLY A 340 22.13 -17.77 16.69
N LYS A 341 21.14 -18.44 16.08
CA LYS A 341 21.28 -19.17 14.80
C LYS A 341 21.03 -18.31 13.57
N LYS A 342 20.34 -17.18 13.76
CA LYS A 342 19.92 -16.23 12.74
C LYS A 342 20.13 -14.81 13.26
N SER A 343 20.09 -13.84 12.36
CA SER A 343 20.29 -12.42 12.64
C SER A 343 19.02 -11.62 12.33
N TRP A 344 19.01 -10.33 12.71
CA TRP A 344 17.97 -9.40 12.27
C TRP A 344 17.91 -9.25 10.74
N GLY A 345 19.04 -9.40 10.06
CA GLY A 345 19.09 -9.37 8.59
C GLY A 345 18.25 -10.47 7.95
N ASP A 346 18.19 -11.66 8.56
CA ASP A 346 17.36 -12.78 8.07
C ASP A 346 15.85 -12.48 8.20
N LEU A 347 15.44 -11.75 9.25
CA LEU A 347 14.05 -11.30 9.40
C LEU A 347 13.64 -10.39 8.24
N PHE A 348 14.57 -9.55 7.77
CA PHE A 348 14.39 -8.56 6.72
C PHE A 348 14.75 -9.05 5.31
N GLU A 349 14.94 -10.37 5.11
CA GLU A 349 15.10 -10.93 3.76
C GLU A 349 13.89 -10.57 2.87
N ARG A 350 14.20 -10.19 1.63
CA ARG A 350 13.18 -9.86 0.63
C ARG A 350 12.25 -11.05 0.38
N HIS A 351 11.00 -10.75 0.08
CA HIS A 351 9.97 -11.71 -0.28
C HIS A 351 10.39 -12.57 -1.47
N ASP A 352 9.77 -13.74 -1.59
CA ASP A 352 9.90 -14.67 -2.71
C ASP A 352 8.70 -14.60 -3.67
N PHE A 353 7.96 -13.49 -3.69
CA PHE A 353 6.71 -13.34 -4.46
C PHE A 353 6.83 -13.83 -5.91
N PHE A 354 7.88 -13.39 -6.64
CA PHE A 354 8.14 -13.76 -8.04
C PHE A 354 8.79 -15.13 -8.23
N TYR A 355 8.88 -15.93 -7.18
CA TYR A 355 9.37 -17.31 -7.17
C TYR A 355 8.30 -18.32 -6.73
N ARG A 356 7.36 -17.86 -5.90
CA ARG A 356 6.40 -18.70 -5.17
C ARG A 356 5.32 -19.30 -6.06
N TYR A 357 4.82 -18.54 -7.04
CA TYR A 357 3.67 -18.95 -7.85
C TYR A 357 4.09 -19.50 -9.21
N LYS A 358 3.31 -20.45 -9.74
CA LYS A 358 3.49 -20.95 -11.12
C LYS A 358 2.89 -20.00 -12.16
N PHE A 359 1.85 -19.26 -11.78
CA PHE A 359 1.06 -18.40 -12.63
C PHE A 359 0.86 -17.04 -11.97
N TYR A 360 0.91 -15.98 -12.77
CA TYR A 360 0.69 -14.61 -12.37
C TYR A 360 -0.27 -13.95 -13.37
N LEU A 361 -1.12 -13.07 -12.88
CA LEU A 361 -1.79 -12.07 -13.72
C LEU A 361 -0.96 -10.81 -13.71
N CYS A 362 -0.62 -10.32 -14.90
CA CYS A 362 0.05 -9.05 -15.12
C CYS A 362 -0.99 -8.07 -15.69
N ILE A 363 -1.36 -7.06 -14.90
CA ILE A 363 -2.30 -6.02 -15.29
C ILE A 363 -1.46 -4.85 -15.80
N VAL A 364 -1.47 -4.64 -17.10
CA VAL A 364 -0.80 -3.54 -17.79
C VAL A 364 -1.79 -2.39 -17.96
N VAL A 365 -1.40 -1.20 -17.51
CA VAL A 365 -2.18 0.03 -17.59
C VAL A 365 -1.37 1.03 -18.38
N ALA A 366 -1.92 1.64 -19.42
CA ALA A 366 -1.20 2.56 -20.27
C ALA A 366 -1.99 3.84 -20.54
N THR A 367 -1.26 4.94 -20.69
CA THR A 367 -1.80 6.26 -21.04
C THR A 367 -0.94 6.87 -22.14
N VAL A 368 -1.55 7.30 -23.24
CA VAL A 368 -0.90 8.05 -24.32
C VAL A 368 -1.27 9.53 -24.18
N SER A 369 -0.69 10.18 -23.16
CA SER A 369 -0.94 11.57 -22.80
C SER A 369 0.19 12.06 -21.89
N THR A 370 -0.10 12.99 -20.98
CA THR A 370 0.82 13.46 -19.95
C THR A 370 1.00 12.46 -18.82
N ASP A 371 2.11 12.61 -18.08
CA ASP A 371 2.38 11.83 -16.87
C ASP A 371 1.31 12.04 -15.80
N GLU A 372 0.81 13.27 -15.65
CA GLU A 372 -0.28 13.59 -14.72
C GLU A 372 -1.56 12.79 -15.02
N GLU A 373 -1.91 12.65 -16.29
CA GLU A 373 -3.07 11.84 -16.70
C GLU A 373 -2.81 10.35 -16.44
N HIS A 374 -1.57 9.89 -16.65
CA HIS A 374 -1.20 8.52 -16.31
C HIS A 374 -1.30 8.22 -14.82
N LEU A 375 -0.85 9.14 -13.96
CA LEU A 375 -0.95 8.99 -12.50
C LEU A 375 -2.41 8.88 -12.05
N LYS A 376 -3.32 9.65 -12.67
CA LYS A 376 -4.77 9.54 -12.41
C LYS A 376 -5.32 8.18 -12.85
N TRP A 377 -5.00 7.74 -14.07
CA TRP A 377 -5.52 6.49 -14.60
C TRP A 377 -4.96 5.25 -13.89
N SER A 378 -3.63 5.15 -13.77
CA SER A 378 -2.94 4.07 -13.07
C SER A 378 -3.38 3.97 -11.62
N GLY A 379 -3.46 5.09 -10.91
CA GLY A 379 -3.95 5.15 -9.52
C GLY A 379 -5.41 4.69 -9.39
N PHE A 380 -6.28 5.04 -10.35
CA PHE A 380 -7.65 4.52 -10.38
C PHE A 380 -7.66 2.99 -10.53
N VAL A 381 -6.92 2.42 -11.49
CA VAL A 381 -6.86 0.97 -11.70
C VAL A 381 -6.27 0.24 -10.48
N GLU A 382 -5.20 0.77 -9.90
CA GLU A 382 -4.58 0.26 -8.68
C GLU A 382 -5.58 0.19 -7.53
N SER A 383 -6.38 1.25 -7.33
CA SER A 383 -7.44 1.31 -6.30
C SER A 383 -8.53 0.25 -6.47
N ARG A 384 -8.69 -0.30 -7.68
CA ARG A 384 -9.67 -1.33 -8.00
C ARG A 384 -9.07 -2.73 -8.04
N LEU A 385 -7.75 -2.91 -8.03
CA LEU A 385 -7.11 -4.22 -8.16
C LEU A 385 -7.61 -5.23 -7.10
N ARG A 386 -7.91 -4.74 -5.89
CA ARG A 386 -8.51 -5.55 -4.83
C ARG A 386 -9.86 -6.16 -5.21
N GLN A 387 -10.67 -5.50 -6.05
CA GLN A 387 -11.94 -6.04 -6.53
C GLN A 387 -11.73 -7.26 -7.43
N LEU A 388 -10.67 -7.25 -8.25
CA LEU A 388 -10.25 -8.43 -9.02
C LEU A 388 -9.84 -9.56 -8.07
N VAL A 389 -9.03 -9.26 -7.05
CA VAL A 389 -8.60 -10.26 -6.04
C VAL A 389 -9.80 -10.89 -5.33
N LEU A 390 -10.79 -10.09 -4.91
CA LEU A 390 -12.02 -10.58 -4.26
C LEU A 390 -12.82 -11.55 -5.14
N LYS A 391 -12.86 -11.32 -6.46
CA LYS A 391 -13.53 -12.21 -7.41
C LYS A 391 -12.71 -13.46 -7.70
N LEU A 392 -11.39 -13.32 -7.82
CA LEU A 392 -10.48 -14.46 -8.04
C LEU A 392 -10.46 -15.42 -6.85
N GLU A 393 -10.45 -14.92 -5.61
CA GLU A 393 -10.35 -15.79 -4.42
C GLU A 393 -11.59 -16.65 -4.15
N VAL A 394 -12.71 -16.36 -4.81
CA VAL A 394 -13.94 -17.18 -4.78
C VAL A 394 -14.15 -17.96 -6.09
N THR A 395 -13.22 -17.88 -7.04
CA THR A 395 -13.32 -18.62 -8.31
C THR A 395 -12.86 -20.07 -8.11
N ASP A 396 -13.66 -21.02 -8.57
CA ASP A 396 -13.35 -22.45 -8.46
C ASP A 396 -11.98 -22.78 -9.07
N GLY A 397 -11.16 -23.49 -8.29
CA GLY A 397 -9.79 -23.87 -8.67
C GLY A 397 -8.72 -22.85 -8.29
N VAL A 398 -9.08 -21.64 -7.83
CA VAL A 398 -8.15 -20.68 -7.21
C VAL A 398 -8.13 -20.89 -5.70
N GLU A 399 -6.97 -21.24 -5.15
CA GLU A 399 -6.80 -21.36 -3.69
C GLU A 399 -6.40 -20.04 -3.03
N LEU A 400 -5.61 -19.24 -3.78
CA LEU A 400 -5.07 -17.96 -3.34
C LEU A 400 -4.89 -17.03 -4.53
N ALA A 401 -5.36 -15.79 -4.39
CA ALA A 401 -5.02 -14.69 -5.28
C ALA A 401 -4.24 -13.64 -4.49
N HIS A 402 -2.92 -13.57 -4.70
CA HIS A 402 -2.02 -12.72 -3.91
C HIS A 402 -1.60 -11.49 -4.73
N PRO A 403 -2.17 -10.29 -4.48
CA PRO A 403 -1.71 -9.06 -5.12
C PRO A 403 -0.32 -8.68 -4.61
N TYR A 404 0.60 -8.35 -5.51
CA TYR A 404 1.87 -7.72 -5.14
C TYR A 404 1.62 -6.26 -4.72
N VAL A 405 2.48 -5.74 -3.85
CA VAL A 405 2.26 -4.45 -3.17
C VAL A 405 2.96 -3.25 -3.81
N LYS A 406 3.57 -3.45 -4.97
CA LYS A 406 4.22 -2.38 -5.74
C LYS A 406 3.90 -2.53 -7.22
N ASP A 407 3.82 -1.39 -7.87
CA ASP A 407 3.74 -1.28 -9.32
C ASP A 407 5.14 -1.20 -9.95
N PHE A 408 5.17 -1.31 -11.28
CA PHE A 408 6.37 -1.09 -12.08
C PHE A 408 6.00 -0.16 -13.24
N SER A 409 6.48 1.07 -13.17
CA SER A 409 6.10 2.15 -14.06
C SER A 409 7.27 2.60 -14.93
N ASN A 410 7.00 2.89 -16.20
CA ASN A 410 7.96 3.41 -17.16
C ASN A 410 7.26 4.31 -18.18
N SER A 411 8.06 5.16 -18.85
CA SER A 411 7.60 5.96 -19.97
C SER A 411 8.49 5.73 -21.18
N TYR A 412 7.90 5.72 -22.36
CA TYR A 412 8.60 5.51 -23.63
C TYR A 412 8.11 6.50 -24.68
N LEU A 413 8.99 6.89 -25.59
CA LEU A 413 8.60 7.58 -26.81
C LEU A 413 7.92 6.56 -27.74
N VAL A 414 6.78 6.94 -28.31
CA VAL A 414 6.06 6.08 -29.24
C VAL A 414 6.77 6.03 -30.59
N GLU A 415 7.23 7.19 -31.09
CA GLU A 415 7.88 7.35 -32.39
C GLU A 415 7.05 6.70 -33.52
N ASP A 416 7.66 5.85 -34.35
CA ASP A 416 7.00 5.14 -35.45
C ASP A 416 6.29 3.84 -35.01
N ASN A 417 6.38 3.47 -33.73
CA ASN A 417 5.79 2.24 -33.22
C ASN A 417 4.28 2.41 -33.00
N LYS A 418 3.53 1.30 -33.09
CA LYS A 418 2.14 1.30 -32.65
C LYS A 418 2.08 1.17 -31.13
N THR A 419 1.23 1.98 -30.50
CA THR A 419 0.93 1.91 -29.06
C THR A 419 0.58 0.48 -28.62
N GLU A 420 -0.20 -0.24 -29.42
CA GLU A 420 -0.61 -1.61 -29.15
C GLU A 420 0.58 -2.59 -29.06
N ASP A 421 1.61 -2.41 -29.89
CA ASP A 421 2.79 -3.28 -29.89
C ASP A 421 3.60 -3.09 -28.60
N ILE A 422 3.74 -1.84 -28.14
CA ILE A 422 4.37 -1.50 -26.85
C ILE A 422 3.60 -2.15 -25.70
N ILE A 423 2.28 -2.00 -25.68
CA ILE A 423 1.45 -2.55 -24.61
C ILE A 423 1.48 -4.08 -24.63
N ASN A 424 1.39 -4.71 -25.80
CA ASN A 424 1.45 -6.17 -25.96
C ASN A 424 2.79 -6.76 -25.54
N ALA A 425 3.90 -6.05 -25.78
CA ALA A 425 5.23 -6.47 -25.36
C ALA A 425 5.47 -6.26 -23.85
N TYR A 426 4.89 -5.23 -23.23
CA TYR A 426 5.18 -4.90 -21.83
C TYR A 426 4.65 -5.95 -20.84
N GLY A 427 5.45 -6.32 -19.84
CA GLY A 427 5.01 -7.22 -18.77
C GLY A 427 5.20 -8.72 -19.01
N THR A 428 5.87 -9.12 -20.10
CA THR A 428 6.36 -10.49 -20.33
C THR A 428 7.83 -10.47 -20.72
N LEU A 429 8.53 -11.60 -20.48
CA LEU A 429 9.92 -11.77 -20.88
C LEU A 429 10.11 -11.70 -22.41
N GLN A 430 9.13 -12.20 -23.17
CA GLN A 430 9.21 -12.25 -24.64
C GLN A 430 9.23 -10.86 -25.27
N GLY A 431 8.49 -9.91 -24.70
CA GLY A 431 8.44 -8.53 -25.20
C GLY A 431 9.58 -7.64 -24.70
N GLU A 432 10.39 -8.10 -23.75
CA GLU A 432 11.40 -7.27 -23.09
C GLU A 432 12.47 -6.72 -24.03
N ASN A 433 12.93 -7.51 -25.01
CA ASN A 433 13.89 -7.03 -26.01
C ASN A 433 13.34 -5.85 -26.83
N PHE A 434 12.04 -5.88 -27.15
CA PHE A 434 11.38 -4.78 -27.84
C PHE A 434 11.26 -3.56 -26.92
N ILE A 435 10.81 -3.75 -25.68
CA ILE A 435 10.70 -2.66 -24.69
C ILE A 435 12.06 -1.98 -24.44
N ASN A 436 13.13 -2.76 -24.29
CA ASN A 436 14.48 -2.22 -24.07
C ASN A 436 15.04 -1.48 -25.29
N SER A 437 14.48 -1.70 -26.48
CA SER A 437 14.85 -0.97 -27.69
C SER A 437 14.18 0.41 -27.79
N LEU A 438 13.10 0.65 -27.02
CA LEU A 438 12.38 1.92 -27.03
C LEU A 438 13.15 3.01 -26.28
N LYS A 439 13.12 4.23 -26.81
CA LYS A 439 13.76 5.39 -26.18
C LYS A 439 12.90 5.89 -25.00
N LYS A 440 13.53 6.13 -23.85
CA LYS A 440 12.89 6.80 -22.71
C LYS A 440 12.85 8.33 -22.96
N PRO A 441 11.75 9.01 -22.58
CA PRO A 441 11.64 10.46 -22.75
C PRO A 441 12.65 11.21 -21.87
N THR A 442 13.18 12.31 -22.40
CA THR A 442 14.02 13.27 -21.68
C THR A 442 13.30 14.61 -21.50
N ALA A 443 13.87 15.54 -20.74
CA ALA A 443 13.28 16.88 -20.53
C ALA A 443 13.05 17.65 -21.83
N GLU A 444 13.82 17.36 -22.88
CA GLU A 444 13.70 17.97 -24.22
C GLU A 444 12.60 17.33 -25.07
N ASP A 445 12.10 16.14 -24.70
CA ASP A 445 11.14 15.37 -25.48
C ASP A 445 9.67 15.65 -25.08
N LYS A 446 9.39 16.71 -24.30
CA LYS A 446 8.05 17.02 -23.76
C LYS A 446 6.95 17.13 -24.83
N GLU A 447 7.30 17.59 -26.03
CA GLU A 447 6.33 17.76 -27.14
C GLU A 447 6.13 16.48 -27.97
N LYS A 448 6.98 15.46 -27.80
CA LYS A 448 6.86 14.20 -28.54
C LYS A 448 5.76 13.33 -27.96
N LYS A 449 5.15 12.49 -28.80
CA LYS A 449 4.14 11.52 -28.36
C LYS A 449 4.77 10.47 -27.44
N GLN A 450 4.32 10.43 -26.20
CA GLN A 450 4.81 9.50 -25.16
C GLN A 450 3.71 8.53 -24.76
N ILE A 451 4.13 7.35 -24.31
CA ILE A 451 3.28 6.38 -23.62
C ILE A 451 3.84 6.18 -22.21
N HIS A 452 2.98 6.39 -21.23
CA HIS A 452 3.24 6.08 -19.83
C HIS A 452 2.58 4.74 -19.52
N ILE A 453 3.30 3.80 -18.91
CA ILE A 453 2.85 2.43 -18.72
C ILE A 453 3.23 1.88 -17.35
N THR A 454 2.25 1.31 -16.67
CA THR A 454 2.35 0.70 -15.34
C THR A 454 1.97 -0.77 -15.43
N LYS A 455 2.66 -1.65 -14.70
CA LYS A 455 2.20 -3.04 -14.49
C LYS A 455 2.05 -3.40 -13.02
N LEU A 456 0.97 -4.13 -12.74
CA LEU A 456 0.63 -4.69 -11.43
C LEU A 456 0.59 -6.21 -11.54
N PHE A 457 0.89 -6.92 -10.44
CA PHE A 457 0.92 -8.38 -10.44
C PHE A 457 -0.02 -8.99 -9.39
N VAL A 458 -0.67 -10.09 -9.76
CA VAL A 458 -1.40 -10.98 -8.84
C VAL A 458 -0.88 -12.40 -9.03
N GLY A 459 -0.24 -12.97 -8.00
CA GLY A 459 0.18 -14.36 -7.97
C GLY A 459 -1.00 -15.29 -7.74
N LEU A 460 -1.08 -16.39 -8.48
CA LEU A 460 -2.16 -17.37 -8.36
C LEU A 460 -1.62 -18.70 -7.86
N ASP A 461 -2.19 -19.18 -6.76
CA ASP A 461 -2.10 -20.58 -6.36
C ASP A 461 -3.35 -21.32 -6.83
N ILE A 462 -3.14 -22.40 -7.60
CA ILE A 462 -4.19 -23.09 -8.34
C ILE A 462 -4.20 -24.55 -7.92
N LYS A 463 -5.35 -25.01 -7.42
CA LYS A 463 -5.63 -26.42 -7.12
C LYS A 463 -6.75 -26.94 -8.00
N ILE A 464 -6.37 -27.52 -9.13
CA ILE A 464 -7.27 -28.10 -10.14
C ILE A 464 -7.84 -29.48 -9.72
N SER A 465 -7.43 -30.06 -8.59
CA SER A 465 -7.66 -31.48 -8.29
C SER A 465 -8.89 -31.83 -7.45
N LYS A 466 -9.83 -30.91 -7.16
CA LYS A 466 -11.03 -31.24 -6.37
C LYS A 466 -12.26 -30.43 -6.79
N THR A 467 -12.89 -30.79 -7.90
CA THR A 467 -14.30 -30.44 -8.12
C THR A 467 -15.12 -31.70 -7.87
N ALA A 468 -15.98 -31.68 -6.84
CA ALA A 468 -16.92 -32.77 -6.60
C ALA A 468 -17.85 -32.91 -7.82
N GLY A 469 -17.80 -34.05 -8.51
CA GLY A 469 -18.73 -34.38 -9.60
C GLY A 469 -18.15 -34.48 -11.02
N GLN A 470 -16.86 -34.24 -11.25
CA GLN A 470 -16.24 -34.48 -12.56
C GLN A 470 -15.08 -35.50 -12.49
N PRO A 471 -15.20 -36.69 -13.15
CA PRO A 471 -14.16 -37.73 -13.14
C PRO A 471 -12.80 -37.29 -13.68
N ASP A 472 -12.76 -36.23 -14.51
CA ASP A 472 -11.55 -35.76 -15.21
C ASP A 472 -10.90 -34.50 -14.63
N GLY A 473 -11.50 -33.85 -13.63
CA GLY A 473 -11.05 -32.56 -13.09
C GLY A 473 -11.08 -31.40 -14.10
N ILE A 474 -11.05 -30.16 -13.62
CA ILE A 474 -11.05 -28.97 -14.49
C ILE A 474 -9.65 -28.77 -15.10
N LYS A 475 -9.39 -29.26 -16.32
CA LYS A 475 -8.06 -29.16 -16.97
C LYS A 475 -7.55 -27.72 -17.20
N LYS A 476 -8.43 -26.71 -17.17
CA LYS A 476 -8.11 -25.30 -17.44
C LYS A 476 -8.92 -24.40 -16.50
N LEU A 477 -8.22 -23.57 -15.71
CA LEU A 477 -8.85 -22.55 -14.88
C LEU A 477 -9.50 -21.48 -15.79
N ASP A 478 -10.78 -21.20 -15.57
CA ASP A 478 -11.49 -20.11 -16.23
C ASP A 478 -11.59 -18.90 -15.28
N ILE A 479 -10.90 -17.82 -15.64
CA ILE A 479 -10.92 -16.53 -14.94
C ILE A 479 -11.49 -15.42 -15.84
N GLN A 480 -12.15 -15.78 -16.94
CA GLN A 480 -12.66 -14.80 -17.91
C GLN A 480 -13.68 -13.87 -17.24
N TYR A 481 -14.60 -14.40 -16.44
CA TYR A 481 -15.62 -13.60 -15.77
C TYR A 481 -15.02 -12.57 -14.77
N PRO A 482 -14.18 -12.96 -13.78
CA PRO A 482 -13.50 -12.00 -12.92
C PRO A 482 -12.72 -10.91 -13.67
N CYS A 483 -12.00 -11.30 -14.72
CA CYS A 483 -11.22 -10.37 -15.53
C CYS A 483 -12.12 -9.40 -16.31
N SER A 484 -13.18 -9.89 -16.95
CA SER A 484 -14.13 -9.06 -17.71
C SER A 484 -14.85 -8.05 -16.83
N GLU A 485 -15.29 -8.44 -15.63
CA GLU A 485 -15.90 -7.48 -14.69
C GLU A 485 -14.91 -6.43 -14.22
N PHE A 486 -13.66 -6.81 -13.98
CA PHE A 486 -12.61 -5.85 -13.63
C PHE A 486 -12.34 -4.86 -14.78
N TYR A 487 -12.30 -5.33 -16.02
CA TYR A 487 -12.21 -4.46 -17.20
C TYR A 487 -13.38 -3.47 -17.26
N SER A 488 -14.63 -3.95 -17.12
CA SER A 488 -15.80 -3.09 -17.12
C SER A 488 -15.79 -2.06 -16.00
N LEU A 489 -15.34 -2.46 -14.80
CA LEU A 489 -15.17 -1.55 -13.66
C LEU A 489 -14.14 -0.46 -13.96
N CYS A 490 -13.00 -0.83 -14.56
CA CYS A 490 -11.95 0.12 -14.92
C CYS A 490 -12.42 1.10 -16.01
N LYS A 491 -13.06 0.60 -17.08
CA LYS A 491 -13.60 1.42 -18.17
C LYS A 491 -14.77 2.31 -17.76
N GLY A 492 -15.39 2.05 -16.61
CA GLY A 492 -16.45 2.89 -16.03
C GLY A 492 -15.95 4.15 -15.33
N TRP A 493 -14.64 4.43 -15.32
CA TRP A 493 -14.11 5.69 -14.80
C TRP A 493 -14.58 6.88 -15.65
N VAL A 494 -15.01 7.96 -15.00
CA VAL A 494 -15.67 9.11 -15.66
C VAL A 494 -14.77 9.77 -16.72
N SER A 495 -13.46 9.84 -16.46
CA SER A 495 -12.48 10.43 -17.39
C SER A 495 -11.88 9.41 -18.37
N TYR A 496 -12.39 8.17 -18.39
CA TYR A 496 -11.88 7.14 -19.29
C TYR A 496 -12.13 7.53 -20.75
N ASN A 497 -11.11 7.34 -21.59
CA ASN A 497 -11.14 7.66 -23.02
C ASN A 497 -10.35 6.56 -23.72
N GLU A 498 -10.98 5.79 -24.61
CA GLU A 498 -10.35 4.64 -25.27
C GLU A 498 -9.17 4.99 -26.18
N GLU A 499 -9.08 6.24 -26.64
CA GLU A 499 -7.95 6.72 -27.46
C GLU A 499 -6.70 7.00 -26.61
N ILE A 500 -6.89 7.32 -25.33
CA ILE A 500 -5.82 7.76 -24.42
C ILE A 500 -5.48 6.66 -23.40
N HIS A 501 -6.51 6.04 -22.84
CA HIS A 501 -6.45 5.11 -21.72
C HIS A 501 -6.60 3.67 -22.20
N GLN A 502 -5.64 2.83 -21.83
CA GLN A 502 -5.68 1.39 -22.12
C GLN A 502 -5.40 0.56 -20.87
N ILE A 503 -5.95 -0.65 -20.86
CA ILE A 503 -5.73 -1.67 -19.83
C ILE A 503 -5.71 -3.05 -20.48
N GLN A 504 -4.80 -3.92 -20.05
CA GLN A 504 -4.68 -5.30 -20.50
C GLN A 504 -4.30 -6.21 -19.33
N ILE A 505 -4.90 -7.40 -19.25
CA ILE A 505 -4.62 -8.43 -18.25
C ILE A 505 -4.01 -9.62 -18.98
N LYS A 506 -2.79 -9.97 -18.60
CA LYS A 506 -2.01 -11.06 -19.19
C LYS A 506 -1.82 -12.18 -18.20
N ASN A 507 -1.95 -13.43 -18.65
CA ASN A 507 -1.52 -14.58 -17.88
C ASN A 507 -0.03 -14.85 -18.15
N VAL A 508 0.80 -14.73 -17.14
CA VAL A 508 2.25 -14.87 -17.22
C VAL A 508 2.69 -16.06 -16.37
N LYS A 509 3.44 -16.98 -16.98
CA LYS A 509 4.03 -18.11 -16.24
C LYS A 509 5.28 -17.66 -15.50
N LEU A 510 5.64 -18.34 -14.42
CA LEU A 510 6.82 -18.05 -13.61
C LEU A 510 8.10 -17.78 -14.45
N PHE A 511 8.38 -18.65 -15.43
CA PHE A 511 9.58 -18.54 -16.27
C PHE A 511 9.48 -17.49 -17.39
N ASP A 512 8.34 -16.82 -17.53
CA ASP A 512 8.05 -15.80 -18.54
C ASP A 512 7.81 -14.42 -17.90
N LEU A 513 8.01 -14.30 -16.58
CA LEU A 513 8.08 -13.01 -15.89
C LEU A 513 9.24 -12.16 -16.45
N PRO A 514 9.04 -10.85 -16.65
CA PRO A 514 10.07 -9.93 -17.15
C PRO A 514 11.22 -9.77 -16.14
N ASN A 515 12.43 -9.38 -16.58
CA ASN A 515 13.58 -9.38 -15.64
C ASN A 515 13.53 -8.25 -14.61
N ASP A 516 12.82 -7.16 -14.88
CA ASP A 516 12.70 -5.99 -13.99
C ASP A 516 11.93 -6.25 -12.68
N VAL A 517 11.31 -7.42 -12.51
CA VAL A 517 10.73 -7.84 -11.22
C VAL A 517 11.77 -8.40 -10.25
N TYR A 518 12.95 -8.76 -10.76
CA TYR A 518 14.08 -9.29 -10.00
C TYR A 518 15.08 -8.17 -9.71
N VAL A 519 15.59 -8.13 -8.49
CA VAL A 519 16.61 -7.14 -8.08
C VAL A 519 18.02 -7.66 -8.36
N GLU A 520 19.04 -6.81 -8.21
CA GLU A 520 20.43 -7.23 -8.36
C GLU A 520 20.75 -8.43 -7.45
N GLY A 521 21.39 -9.46 -8.03
CA GLY A 521 21.71 -10.72 -7.35
C GLY A 521 20.63 -11.80 -7.42
N GLU A 522 19.40 -11.46 -7.82
CA GLU A 522 18.33 -12.44 -8.02
C GLU A 522 18.41 -13.10 -9.40
N VAL A 523 18.25 -14.43 -9.44
CA VAL A 523 18.26 -15.19 -10.70
C VAL A 523 16.84 -15.58 -11.07
N ARG A 524 16.40 -15.19 -12.26
CA ARG A 524 15.09 -15.56 -12.80
C ARG A 524 14.95 -17.09 -12.94
N PRO A 525 13.81 -17.68 -12.54
CA PRO A 525 13.52 -19.10 -12.78
C PRO A 525 13.48 -19.44 -14.28
N LYS A 526 14.18 -20.50 -14.67
CA LYS A 526 14.19 -21.00 -16.06
C LYS A 526 13.18 -22.13 -16.24
N LYS A 527 12.65 -22.25 -17.46
CA LYS A 527 11.76 -23.36 -17.83
C LYS A 527 12.54 -24.68 -17.72
N VAL A 528 12.10 -25.59 -16.86
CA VAL A 528 12.68 -26.93 -16.77
C VAL A 528 12.29 -27.70 -18.03
N THR A 529 13.23 -27.87 -18.96
CA THR A 529 13.08 -28.78 -20.09
C THR A 529 13.24 -30.21 -19.59
N LYS A 530 12.12 -30.92 -19.35
CA LYS A 530 12.18 -32.37 -19.19
C LYS A 530 12.71 -32.96 -20.50
N LYS A 531 13.99 -33.34 -20.55
CA LYS A 531 14.48 -34.30 -21.55
C LYS A 531 13.59 -35.53 -21.40
N ARG A 532 12.73 -35.80 -22.39
CA ARG A 532 12.09 -37.12 -22.51
C ARG A 532 13.23 -38.14 -22.54
N LYS A 533 13.35 -38.97 -21.50
CA LYS A 533 14.07 -40.23 -21.65
C LYS A 533 13.39 -40.94 -22.81
N LYS A 534 14.13 -41.19 -23.89
CA LYS A 534 13.73 -42.16 -24.91
C LYS A 534 13.62 -43.49 -24.16
N ASP A 535 12.41 -44.00 -24.01
CA ASP A 535 12.23 -45.38 -23.59
C ASP A 535 12.73 -46.25 -24.74
N ASP A 536 13.92 -46.81 -24.58
CA ASP A 536 14.58 -47.71 -25.54
C ASP A 536 14.01 -49.15 -25.47
N LYS A 537 12.69 -49.28 -25.31
CA LYS A 537 11.98 -50.56 -25.38
C LYS A 537 10.60 -50.39 -26.02
N SER A 538 10.58 -50.27 -27.35
CA SER A 538 9.46 -50.76 -28.13
C SER A 538 10.02 -51.64 -29.24
N ASP A 539 10.02 -52.94 -28.99
CA ASP A 539 10.28 -53.97 -29.99
C ASP A 539 9.36 -53.77 -31.19
N GLN A 540 9.96 -53.91 -32.36
CA GLN A 540 9.34 -53.77 -33.66
C GLN A 540 8.30 -54.88 -33.88
N LEU A 541 7.02 -54.53 -33.90
CA LEU A 541 6.04 -55.27 -34.69
C LEU A 541 5.82 -54.52 -36.00
N LYS A 542 6.62 -54.88 -37.01
CA LYS A 542 6.42 -54.48 -38.40
C LYS A 542 5.05 -54.96 -38.87
N ARG A 543 4.17 -54.02 -39.16
CA ARG A 543 2.88 -54.25 -39.84
C ARG A 543 3.18 -54.70 -41.27
N ALA A 544 2.73 -55.89 -41.66
CA ALA A 544 2.90 -56.43 -43.01
C ALA A 544 2.14 -55.56 -44.03
N LYS A 545 2.82 -55.21 -45.13
CA LYS A 545 2.21 -54.57 -46.30
C LYS A 545 1.36 -55.60 -47.05
N SER A 546 0.09 -55.27 -47.28
CA SER A 546 -0.81 -56.01 -48.16
C SER A 546 -0.31 -55.95 -49.61
N ALA A 547 -0.10 -57.11 -50.23
CA ALA A 547 0.19 -57.25 -51.66
C ALA A 547 -1.10 -57.22 -52.50
N PRO A 548 -1.05 -56.80 -53.78
CA PRO A 548 -2.22 -56.74 -54.65
C PRO A 548 -2.59 -58.12 -55.23
N VAL A 549 -3.89 -58.36 -55.37
CA VAL A 549 -4.50 -59.57 -55.95
C VAL A 549 -4.27 -59.61 -57.48
N PRO A 550 -3.87 -60.74 -58.09
CA PRO A 550 -3.79 -60.87 -59.54
C PRO A 550 -5.16 -61.11 -60.16
N VAL A 551 -5.42 -60.41 -61.26
CA VAL A 551 -6.54 -60.64 -62.19
C VAL A 551 -6.23 -61.89 -63.00
N ASN A 552 -7.09 -62.91 -62.93
CA ASN A 552 -7.07 -64.05 -63.86
C ASN A 552 -8.02 -63.80 -65.02
N SER A 553 -7.50 -63.94 -66.24
CA SER A 553 -8.21 -63.98 -67.50
C SER A 553 -8.29 -65.42 -68.05
N ALA A 554 -9.44 -65.73 -68.68
CA ALA A 554 -9.79 -66.89 -69.53
C ALA A 554 -9.96 -68.22 -68.76
N THR A 555 -11.09 -68.93 -68.89
CA THR A 555 -11.83 -69.34 -70.10
C THR A 555 -13.34 -69.23 -69.99
#